data_AF-R1BJL5-F1
#
_entry.id   AF-R1BJL5-F1
#
_cell.length_a   1.000
_cell.length_b   1.000
_cell.length_c   1.000
_cell.angle_alpha   90.00
_cell.angle_beta   90.00
_cell.angle_gamma   90.00
#
_symmetry.space_group_name_H-M   'P 1'
#
loop_
_entity.id
_entity.type
_entity.pdbx_description
1 polymer ?
#
loop_
_entity_poly.entity_id
_entity_poly.type
_entity_poly.pdbx_seq_one_letter_code
_entity_poly.pdbx_strand_id
1 'polypeptide(L)'
;MADLLGLHSRWRGHLTASHLRACWNNLGHSRQPLRQRRAALSGPAFRALCRDSAASVADWSPAQCIQLLCNLARLRVRETPAEQLWGATEAALLDALHGASGPPELLRRAKEAFVSWPVQSSQMQRQVGEALALMGLSPHEEVLVENGYSLDFVVEWRGQRLGVEVSGPDHFIGSSPCGAHLLKQRQMRRLGWRVADVPYWEWVEATRGGERQRRTAYLAAVLEAATASVVGEQTETRDRGERGVGGELSESREVSG
;
A
#
# COMPACT_ATOMS: atom_id res chain seq x y z
N MET A 1 23.49 -0.69 -12.80
CA MET A 1 22.43 -0.10 -11.93
C MET A 1 22.97 1.10 -11.17
N ALA A 2 24.11 0.96 -10.46
CA ALA A 2 24.78 2.07 -9.79
C ALA A 2 25.12 3.23 -10.72
N ASP A 3 25.67 2.96 -11.91
CA ASP A 3 26.00 4.01 -12.89
C ASP A 3 24.78 4.81 -13.35
N LEU A 4 23.65 4.14 -13.58
CA LEU A 4 22.40 4.79 -13.99
C LEU A 4 21.83 5.68 -12.89
N LEU A 5 21.85 5.20 -11.64
CA LEU A 5 21.41 5.99 -10.48
C LEU A 5 22.37 7.16 -10.20
N GLY A 6 23.67 6.97 -10.44
CA GLY A 6 24.68 8.02 -10.37
C GLY A 6 24.49 9.10 -11.44
N LEU A 7 24.22 8.68 -12.69
CA LEU A 7 23.90 9.59 -13.80
C LEU A 7 22.63 10.39 -13.51
N HIS A 8 21.57 9.73 -13.03
CA HIS A 8 20.35 10.41 -12.60
C HIS A 8 20.66 11.48 -11.54
N SER A 9 21.41 11.10 -10.50
CA SER A 9 21.73 12.00 -9.39
C SER A 9 22.55 13.20 -9.84
N ARG A 10 23.50 12.99 -10.77
CA ARG A 10 24.35 14.05 -11.32
C ARG A 10 23.58 15.06 -12.18
N TRP A 11 22.57 14.61 -12.92
CA TRP A 11 21.87 15.44 -13.92
C TRP A 11 20.44 15.82 -13.54
N ARG A 12 19.99 15.50 -12.32
CA ARG A 12 18.62 15.62 -11.81
C ARG A 12 17.84 16.86 -12.29
N GLY A 13 18.44 18.06 -12.24
CA GLY A 13 17.79 19.32 -12.64
C GLY A 13 17.57 19.51 -14.15
N HIS A 14 18.11 18.62 -14.99
CA HIS A 14 18.02 18.67 -16.44
C HIS A 14 17.25 17.48 -17.03
N LEU A 15 16.76 16.58 -16.17
CA LEU A 15 16.06 15.39 -16.62
C LEU A 15 14.59 15.70 -16.91
N THR A 16 14.12 15.15 -18.02
CA THR A 16 12.71 15.20 -18.43
C THR A 16 11.99 13.91 -18.05
N ALA A 17 10.67 13.90 -18.14
CA ALA A 17 9.86 12.68 -17.97
C ALA A 17 10.38 11.52 -18.84
N SER A 18 10.82 11.79 -20.08
CA SER A 18 11.42 10.78 -20.97
C SER A 18 12.67 10.13 -20.38
N HIS A 19 13.53 10.91 -19.72
CA HIS A 19 14.73 10.38 -19.06
C HIS A 19 14.39 9.52 -17.85
N LEU A 20 13.40 9.94 -17.04
CA LEU A 20 12.92 9.16 -15.90
C LEU A 20 12.34 7.81 -16.37
N ARG A 21 11.52 7.81 -17.43
CA ARG A 21 11.01 6.57 -18.04
C ARG A 21 12.14 5.64 -18.50
N ALA A 22 13.16 6.19 -19.15
CA ALA A 22 14.33 5.42 -19.58
C ALA A 22 15.07 4.80 -18.38
N CYS A 23 15.19 5.54 -17.27
CA CYS A 23 15.76 5.02 -16.03
C CYS A 23 14.98 3.79 -15.54
N TRP A 24 13.65 3.88 -15.45
CA TRP A 24 12.81 2.77 -14.98
C TRP A 24 12.81 1.56 -15.90
N ASN A 25 12.81 1.74 -17.22
CA ASN A 25 12.92 0.63 -18.16
C ASN A 25 14.25 -0.12 -17.98
N ASN A 26 15.37 0.60 -17.90
CA ASN A 26 16.68 -0.01 -17.67
C ASN A 26 16.78 -0.70 -16.31
N LEU A 27 16.19 -0.12 -15.26
CA LEU A 27 16.15 -0.74 -13.93
C LEU A 27 15.31 -2.02 -13.94
N GLY A 28 14.09 -1.96 -14.47
CA GLY A 28 13.14 -3.07 -14.50
C GLY A 28 13.65 -4.28 -15.29
N HIS A 29 14.42 -4.04 -16.35
CA HIS A 29 15.03 -5.06 -17.21
C HIS A 29 16.46 -5.46 -16.81
N SER A 30 16.99 -4.93 -15.71
CA SER A 30 18.35 -5.25 -15.27
C SER A 30 18.51 -6.74 -14.96
N ARG A 31 19.55 -7.36 -15.54
CA ARG A 31 19.93 -8.76 -15.32
C ARG A 31 20.87 -8.96 -14.11
N GLN A 32 21.11 -7.92 -13.31
CA GLN A 32 22.01 -8.02 -12.16
C GLN A 32 21.45 -8.96 -11.07
N PRO A 33 22.31 -9.65 -10.29
CA PRO A 33 21.88 -10.49 -9.18
C PRO A 33 21.05 -9.72 -8.13
N LEU A 34 20.03 -10.36 -7.56
CA LEU A 34 19.10 -9.74 -6.60
C LEU A 34 19.79 -9.04 -5.41
N ARG A 35 20.89 -9.62 -4.89
CA ARG A 35 21.65 -9.01 -3.79
C ARG A 35 22.27 -7.65 -4.17
N GLN A 36 22.84 -7.55 -5.37
CA GLN A 36 23.41 -6.30 -5.88
C GLN A 36 22.31 -5.29 -6.21
N ARG A 37 21.16 -5.75 -6.73
CA ARG A 37 19.99 -4.90 -6.95
C ARG A 37 19.49 -4.29 -5.64
N ARG A 38 19.36 -5.09 -4.57
CA ARG A 38 18.90 -4.61 -3.25
C ARG A 38 19.73 -3.44 -2.74
N ALA A 39 21.07 -3.57 -2.72
CA ALA A 39 21.93 -2.48 -2.24
C ALA A 39 21.75 -1.18 -3.03
N ALA A 40 21.62 -1.26 -4.36
CA ALA A 40 21.40 -0.10 -5.21
C ALA A 40 19.98 0.50 -5.05
N LEU A 41 18.98 -0.35 -4.83
CA LEU A 41 17.56 0.02 -4.67
C LEU A 41 17.22 0.50 -3.24
N SER A 42 18.23 0.69 -2.39
CA SER A 42 18.10 1.25 -1.03
C SER A 42 18.79 2.59 -0.83
N GLY A 43 19.67 2.95 -1.77
CA GLY A 43 20.53 4.12 -1.66
C GLY A 43 19.82 5.45 -1.93
N PRO A 44 20.46 6.58 -1.54
CA PRO A 44 19.89 7.93 -1.71
C PRO A 44 19.55 8.27 -3.16
N ALA A 45 20.36 7.78 -4.12
CA ALA A 45 20.15 7.97 -5.55
C ALA A 45 18.84 7.33 -6.04
N PHE A 46 18.51 6.12 -5.56
CA PHE A 46 17.25 5.47 -5.85
C PHE A 46 16.07 6.21 -5.23
N ARG A 47 16.19 6.65 -3.98
CA ARG A 47 15.15 7.46 -3.31
C ARG A 47 14.88 8.77 -4.05
N ALA A 48 15.92 9.42 -4.58
CA ALA A 48 15.78 10.62 -5.40
C ALA A 48 15.01 10.32 -6.69
N LEU A 49 15.39 9.26 -7.43
CA LEU A 49 14.68 8.82 -8.63
C LEU A 49 13.19 8.55 -8.35
N CYS A 50 12.88 7.89 -7.22
CA CYS A 50 11.49 7.66 -6.82
C CYS A 50 10.71 8.97 -6.64
N ARG A 51 11.27 9.93 -5.90
CA ARG A 51 10.62 11.23 -5.66
C ARG A 51 10.43 12.04 -6.94
N ASP A 52 11.47 12.12 -7.78
CA ASP A 52 11.42 12.88 -9.03
C ASP A 52 10.39 12.28 -10.00
N SER A 53 10.34 10.94 -10.03
CA SER A 53 9.33 10.24 -10.82
C SER A 53 7.93 10.52 -10.27
N ALA A 54 7.73 10.42 -8.95
CA ALA A 54 6.43 10.64 -8.31
C ALA A 54 5.90 12.06 -8.53
N ALA A 55 6.79 13.05 -8.61
CA ALA A 55 6.44 14.43 -8.93
C ALA A 55 6.03 14.64 -10.41
N SER A 56 6.38 13.70 -11.30
CA SER A 56 6.15 13.84 -12.75
C SER A 56 5.06 12.92 -13.31
N VAL A 57 4.64 11.88 -12.59
CA VAL A 57 3.71 10.85 -13.13
C VAL A 57 2.33 11.39 -13.49
N ALA A 58 1.93 12.56 -12.97
CA ALA A 58 0.69 13.22 -13.37
C ALA A 58 0.68 13.60 -14.86
N ASP A 59 1.85 13.87 -15.45
CA ASP A 59 2.00 14.23 -16.87
C ASP A 59 2.21 13.00 -17.78
N TRP A 60 2.22 11.79 -17.21
CA TRP A 60 2.52 10.56 -17.95
C TRP A 60 1.24 9.99 -18.56
N SER A 61 1.35 9.39 -19.74
CA SER A 61 0.21 8.70 -20.35
C SER A 61 -0.15 7.41 -19.58
N PRO A 62 -1.40 6.91 -19.68
CA PRO A 62 -1.79 5.65 -19.03
C PRO A 62 -0.84 4.48 -19.33
N ALA A 63 -0.39 4.35 -20.58
CA ALA A 63 0.57 3.32 -20.98
C ALA A 63 1.92 3.46 -20.26
N GLN A 64 2.39 4.69 -20.02
CA GLN A 64 3.63 4.96 -19.30
C GLN A 64 3.49 4.65 -17.80
N CYS A 65 2.36 4.99 -17.19
CA CYS A 65 2.04 4.63 -15.81
C CYS A 65 1.98 3.09 -15.63
N ILE A 66 1.28 2.39 -16.52
CA ILE A 66 1.22 0.91 -16.52
C ILE A 66 2.64 0.32 -16.61
N GLN A 67 3.46 0.82 -17.54
CA GLN A 67 4.82 0.33 -17.71
C GLN A 67 5.69 0.57 -16.46
N LEU A 68 5.54 1.71 -15.78
CA LEU A 68 6.22 2.00 -14.52
C LEU A 68 5.81 1.02 -13.42
N LEU A 69 4.51 0.76 -13.24
CA LEU A 69 4.01 -0.22 -12.28
C LEU A 69 4.57 -1.62 -12.55
N CYS A 70 4.62 -2.04 -13.82
CA CYS A 70 5.26 -3.30 -14.20
C CYS A 70 6.75 -3.34 -13.84
N ASN A 71 7.48 -2.24 -14.06
CA ASN A 71 8.91 -2.17 -13.72
C ASN A 71 9.14 -2.20 -12.21
N LEU A 72 8.34 -1.47 -11.42
CA LEU A 72 8.38 -1.52 -9.96
C LEU A 72 8.08 -2.93 -9.44
N ALA A 73 7.10 -3.63 -10.03
CA ALA A 73 6.75 -4.99 -9.66
C ALA A 73 7.93 -5.96 -9.89
N ARG A 74 8.62 -5.83 -11.03
CA ARG A 74 9.81 -6.62 -11.36
C ARG A 74 10.97 -6.36 -10.41
N LEU A 75 11.11 -5.13 -9.92
CA LEU A 75 12.17 -4.76 -8.99
C LEU A 75 11.96 -5.31 -7.57
N ARG A 76 10.72 -5.65 -7.20
CA ARG A 76 10.33 -6.15 -5.87
C ARG A 76 10.83 -5.27 -4.72
N VAL A 77 10.82 -3.95 -4.92
CA VAL A 77 11.24 -2.98 -3.90
C VAL A 77 10.09 -2.74 -2.93
N ARG A 78 10.39 -2.71 -1.63
CA ARG A 78 9.42 -2.49 -0.54
C ARG A 78 9.81 -1.29 0.34
N GLU A 79 10.51 -0.33 -0.24
CA GLU A 79 10.94 0.87 0.47
C GLU A 79 9.91 1.97 0.33
N THR A 80 9.71 2.76 1.38
CA THR A 80 8.71 3.82 1.45
C THR A 80 8.71 4.74 0.21
N PRO A 81 9.85 5.20 -0.35
CA PRO A 81 9.83 6.03 -1.55
C PRO A 81 9.30 5.31 -2.79
N ALA A 82 9.54 3.99 -2.91
CA ALA A 82 8.98 3.20 -4.00
C ALA A 82 7.48 2.96 -3.83
N GLU A 83 7.01 2.81 -2.58
CA GLU A 83 5.57 2.72 -2.28
C GLU A 83 4.84 4.03 -2.57
N GLN A 84 5.43 5.18 -2.22
CA GLN A 84 4.92 6.50 -2.57
C GLN A 84 4.83 6.69 -4.09
N LEU A 85 5.88 6.31 -4.83
CA LEU A 85 5.84 6.34 -6.29
C LEU A 85 4.75 5.43 -6.86
N TRP A 86 4.61 4.23 -6.32
CA TRP A 86 3.56 3.29 -6.73
C TRP A 86 2.18 3.92 -6.56
N GLY A 87 1.90 4.47 -5.38
CA GLY A 87 0.62 5.12 -5.07
C GLY A 87 0.33 6.34 -5.96
N ALA A 88 1.34 7.18 -6.20
CA ALA A 88 1.23 8.33 -7.11
C ALA A 88 0.95 7.88 -8.56
N THR A 89 1.60 6.80 -9.01
CA THR A 89 1.40 6.24 -10.36
C THR A 89 0.01 5.64 -10.52
N GLU A 90 -0.49 4.90 -9.51
CA GLU A 90 -1.86 4.40 -9.50
C GLU A 90 -2.88 5.54 -9.48
N ALA A 91 -2.62 6.62 -8.73
CA ALA A 91 -3.50 7.79 -8.72
C ALA A 91 -3.57 8.47 -10.08
N ALA A 92 -2.43 8.77 -10.70
CA ALA A 92 -2.37 9.37 -12.03
C ALA A 92 -3.06 8.50 -13.10
N LEU A 93 -2.86 7.17 -13.02
CA LEU A 93 -3.54 6.23 -13.91
C LEU A 93 -5.06 6.26 -13.71
N LEU A 94 -5.53 6.23 -12.46
CA LEU A 94 -6.95 6.30 -12.14
C LEU A 94 -7.57 7.63 -12.60
N ASP A 95 -6.92 8.77 -12.36
CA ASP A 95 -7.42 10.07 -12.80
C ASP A 95 -7.52 10.15 -14.34
N ALA A 96 -6.49 9.66 -15.04
CA ALA A 96 -6.51 9.58 -16.50
C ALA A 96 -7.60 8.64 -17.04
N LEU A 97 -7.91 7.55 -16.31
CA LEU A 97 -8.96 6.60 -16.66
C LEU A 97 -10.37 7.05 -16.23
N HIS A 98 -10.51 7.82 -15.15
CA HIS A 98 -11.80 8.38 -14.72
C HIS A 98 -12.33 9.40 -15.74
N GLY A 99 -11.43 10.14 -16.41
CA GLY A 99 -11.77 10.95 -17.59
C GLY A 99 -12.22 10.12 -18.80
N ALA A 100 -11.84 8.85 -18.86
CA ALA A 100 -12.31 7.87 -19.84
C ALA A 100 -13.51 7.09 -19.25
N SER A 101 -14.63 7.78 -19.01
CA SER A 101 -15.86 7.11 -18.61
C SER A 101 -16.26 6.10 -19.70
N GLY A 102 -16.03 4.81 -19.43
CA GLY A 102 -16.53 3.74 -20.26
C GLY A 102 -18.07 3.77 -20.32
N PRO A 103 -18.71 3.09 -21.29
CA PRO A 103 -20.16 3.02 -21.35
C PRO A 103 -20.75 2.65 -19.97
N PRO A 104 -21.70 3.41 -19.41
CA PRO A 104 -22.20 3.18 -18.05
C PRO A 104 -22.66 1.74 -17.81
N GLU A 105 -23.24 1.12 -18.83
CA GLU A 105 -23.67 -0.27 -18.81
C GLU A 105 -22.50 -1.27 -18.67
N LEU A 106 -21.37 -1.00 -19.31
CA LEU A 106 -20.16 -1.82 -19.15
C LEU A 106 -19.61 -1.69 -17.73
N LEU A 107 -19.58 -0.47 -17.18
CA LEU A 107 -19.12 -0.23 -15.81
C LEU A 107 -20.03 -0.93 -14.78
N ARG A 108 -21.35 -0.86 -14.97
CA ARG A 108 -22.34 -1.56 -14.14
C ARG A 108 -22.11 -3.07 -14.17
N ARG A 109 -22.03 -3.68 -15.37
CA ARG A 109 -21.79 -5.12 -15.53
C ARG A 109 -20.44 -5.56 -14.97
N ALA A 110 -19.39 -4.75 -15.16
CA ALA A 110 -18.09 -5.02 -14.60
C ALA A 110 -18.13 -5.01 -13.07
N LYS A 111 -18.81 -4.03 -12.46
CA LYS A 111 -19.03 -3.99 -11.01
C LYS A 111 -19.82 -5.21 -10.55
N GLU A 112 -20.91 -5.57 -11.22
CA GLU A 112 -21.72 -6.75 -10.89
C GLU A 112 -20.91 -8.04 -10.95
N ALA A 113 -20.14 -8.25 -12.02
CA ALA A 113 -19.27 -9.42 -12.16
C ALA A 113 -18.17 -9.47 -11.10
N PHE A 114 -17.64 -8.31 -10.70
CA PHE A 114 -16.63 -8.20 -9.65
C PHE A 114 -17.20 -8.58 -8.28
N VAL A 115 -18.41 -8.12 -7.94
CA VAL A 115 -19.04 -8.41 -6.63
C VAL A 115 -19.70 -9.79 -6.55
N SER A 116 -20.05 -10.40 -7.68
CA SER A 116 -20.74 -11.69 -7.70
C SER A 116 -19.83 -12.89 -7.42
N TRP A 117 -18.53 -12.67 -7.19
CA TRP A 117 -17.60 -13.76 -6.90
C TRP A 117 -17.95 -14.42 -5.57
N PRO A 118 -18.16 -15.75 -5.55
CA PRO A 118 -18.58 -16.45 -4.34
C PRO A 118 -17.45 -16.41 -3.30
N VAL A 119 -17.79 -16.07 -2.07
CA VAL A 119 -16.89 -16.22 -0.93
C VAL A 119 -16.89 -17.70 -0.55
N GLN A 120 -15.71 -18.30 -0.43
CA GLN A 120 -15.57 -19.68 0.04
C GLN A 120 -15.04 -19.67 1.48
N SER A 121 -15.93 -19.97 2.43
CA SER A 121 -15.54 -20.15 3.83
C SER A 121 -14.70 -21.42 3.99
N SER A 122 -13.40 -21.26 4.21
CA SER A 122 -12.46 -22.34 4.51
C SER A 122 -12.54 -22.78 5.98
N GLN A 123 -12.03 -23.99 6.26
CA GLN A 123 -11.90 -24.45 7.65
C GLN A 123 -11.06 -23.48 8.50
N MET A 124 -10.03 -22.89 7.90
CA MET A 124 -9.16 -21.93 8.58
C MET A 124 -9.91 -20.64 8.93
N GLN A 125 -10.72 -20.10 8.02
CA GLN A 125 -11.58 -18.93 8.32
C GLN A 125 -12.47 -19.22 9.53
N ARG A 126 -13.14 -20.38 9.59
CA ARG A 126 -13.94 -20.74 10.77
C ARG A 126 -13.14 -20.76 12.07
N GLN A 127 -11.94 -21.34 12.06
CA GLN A 127 -11.08 -21.38 13.25
C GLN A 127 -10.62 -19.97 13.69
N VAL A 128 -10.37 -19.08 12.73
CA VAL A 128 -10.03 -17.68 13.01
C VAL A 128 -11.24 -16.95 13.59
N GLY A 129 -12.43 -17.10 12.99
CA GLY A 129 -13.68 -16.52 13.51
C GLY A 129 -13.99 -16.98 14.94
N GLU A 130 -13.88 -18.28 15.22
CA GLU A 130 -14.02 -18.84 16.57
C GLU A 130 -13.01 -18.22 17.55
N ALA A 131 -11.75 -18.08 17.14
CA ALA A 131 -10.71 -17.51 17.99
C ALA A 131 -10.91 -16.01 18.25
N LEU A 132 -11.38 -15.25 17.26
CA LEU A 132 -11.79 -13.85 17.45
C LEU A 132 -12.95 -13.75 18.45
N ALA A 133 -13.96 -14.61 18.32
CA ALA A 133 -15.07 -14.67 19.28
C ALA A 133 -14.60 -15.03 20.70
N LEU A 134 -13.65 -15.96 20.84
CA LEU A 134 -13.04 -16.31 22.14
C LEU A 134 -12.28 -15.17 22.79
N MET A 135 -11.80 -14.19 22.02
CA MET A 135 -11.20 -12.96 22.54
C MET A 135 -12.24 -11.95 23.05
N GLY A 136 -13.54 -12.29 22.99
CA GLY A 136 -14.63 -11.39 23.35
C GLY A 136 -15.00 -10.40 22.24
N LEU A 137 -14.53 -10.63 21.01
CA LEU A 137 -14.87 -9.80 19.85
C LEU A 137 -16.17 -10.30 19.21
N SER A 138 -16.87 -9.41 18.49
CA SER A 138 -18.04 -9.75 17.66
C SER A 138 -17.66 -9.64 16.18
N PRO A 139 -17.03 -10.67 15.59
CA PRO A 139 -16.61 -10.62 14.19
C PRO A 139 -17.82 -10.64 13.26
N HIS A 140 -17.91 -9.65 12.38
CA HIS A 140 -18.83 -9.68 11.24
C HIS A 140 -18.14 -10.42 10.10
N GLU A 141 -18.69 -11.56 9.67
CA GLU A 141 -18.11 -12.41 8.64
C GLU A 141 -18.47 -11.93 7.22
N GLU A 142 -17.58 -12.19 6.26
CA GLU A 142 -17.79 -12.01 4.81
C GLU A 142 -18.39 -10.64 4.42
N VAL A 143 -17.80 -9.57 4.96
CA VAL A 143 -18.32 -8.21 4.81
C VAL A 143 -17.97 -7.65 3.44
N LEU A 144 -18.99 -7.54 2.57
CA LEU A 144 -18.91 -6.80 1.32
C LEU A 144 -18.84 -5.29 1.61
N VAL A 145 -17.71 -4.66 1.29
CA VAL A 145 -17.54 -3.21 1.37
C VAL A 145 -18.13 -2.52 0.14
N GLU A 146 -18.47 -1.23 0.25
CA GLU A 146 -19.17 -0.43 -0.77
C GLU A 146 -18.51 -0.49 -2.17
N ASN A 147 -17.19 -0.65 -2.18
CA ASN A 147 -16.32 -0.68 -3.35
C ASN A 147 -16.30 -2.05 -4.05
N GLY A 148 -17.01 -3.05 -3.51
CA GLY A 148 -17.19 -4.38 -4.07
C GLY A 148 -16.20 -5.44 -3.58
N TYR A 149 -15.24 -5.08 -2.73
CA TYR A 149 -14.37 -6.06 -2.09
C TYR A 149 -15.09 -6.75 -0.93
N SER A 150 -14.72 -8.00 -0.66
CA SER A 150 -15.16 -8.71 0.55
C SER A 150 -13.99 -8.84 1.53
N LEU A 151 -14.26 -8.58 2.81
CA LEU A 151 -13.37 -8.85 3.95
C LEU A 151 -13.86 -10.11 4.67
N ASP A 152 -12.94 -11.01 5.04
CA ASP A 152 -13.33 -12.24 5.75
C ASP A 152 -13.97 -11.95 7.09
N PHE A 153 -13.39 -11.00 7.84
CA PHE A 153 -14.01 -10.49 9.06
C PHE A 153 -13.85 -8.98 9.20
N VAL A 154 -14.78 -8.36 9.92
CA VAL A 154 -14.63 -7.02 10.48
C VAL A 154 -14.81 -7.09 11.98
N VAL A 155 -13.85 -6.54 12.73
CA VAL A 155 -13.84 -6.51 14.20
C VAL A 155 -13.56 -5.10 14.72
N GLU A 156 -13.97 -4.83 15.95
CA GLU A 156 -13.48 -3.68 16.71
C GLU A 156 -12.34 -4.11 17.63
N TRP A 157 -11.16 -3.51 17.47
CA TRP A 157 -10.00 -3.74 18.32
C TRP A 157 -9.48 -2.41 18.83
N ARG A 158 -9.42 -2.24 20.17
CA ARG A 158 -8.96 -0.99 20.82
C ARG A 158 -9.66 0.27 20.30
N GLY A 159 -10.97 0.17 20.08
CA GLY A 159 -11.79 1.28 19.56
C GLY A 159 -11.57 1.59 18.08
N GLN A 160 -10.90 0.71 17.33
CA GLN A 160 -10.67 0.86 15.89
C GLN A 160 -11.34 -0.28 15.14
N ARG A 161 -12.05 0.07 14.06
CA ARG A 161 -12.61 -0.90 13.13
C ARG A 161 -11.51 -1.43 12.21
N LEU A 162 -11.33 -2.75 12.21
CA LEU A 162 -10.32 -3.45 11.41
C LEU A 162 -10.98 -4.49 10.52
N GLY A 163 -10.49 -4.61 9.29
CA GLY A 163 -10.69 -5.81 8.48
C GLY A 163 -9.68 -6.88 8.88
N VAL A 164 -10.08 -8.15 8.84
CA VAL A 164 -9.19 -9.31 8.98
C VAL A 164 -9.34 -10.15 7.73
N GLU A 165 -8.21 -10.53 7.14
CA GLU A 165 -8.12 -11.39 5.96
C GLU A 165 -7.40 -12.68 6.32
N VAL A 166 -7.95 -13.81 5.89
CA VAL A 166 -7.40 -15.14 6.10
C VAL A 166 -6.78 -15.62 4.78
N SER A 167 -5.46 -15.47 4.70
CA SER A 167 -4.73 -15.74 3.49
C SER A 167 -4.32 -17.21 3.38
N GLY A 168 -5.11 -17.98 2.63
CA GLY A 168 -4.81 -19.35 2.23
C GLY A 168 -3.66 -19.47 1.22
N PRO A 169 -3.20 -20.71 0.89
CA PRO A 169 -2.05 -20.95 0.02
C PRO A 169 -2.10 -20.28 -1.36
N ASP A 170 -3.29 -20.16 -1.96
CA ASP A 170 -3.48 -19.57 -3.30
C ASP A 170 -3.17 -18.06 -3.36
N HIS A 171 -3.09 -17.40 -2.19
CA HIS A 171 -2.63 -16.01 -2.08
C HIS A 171 -1.11 -15.87 -2.24
N PHE A 172 -0.39 -16.98 -2.39
CA PHE A 172 1.07 -17.01 -2.38
C PHE A 172 1.66 -17.83 -3.53
N ILE A 173 2.82 -17.39 -4.00
CA ILE A 173 3.71 -18.13 -4.89
C ILE A 173 4.94 -18.50 -4.06
N GLY A 174 4.98 -19.73 -3.55
CA GLY A 174 5.88 -20.10 -2.47
C GLY A 174 5.54 -19.34 -1.20
N SER A 175 6.50 -18.63 -0.60
CA SER A 175 6.29 -17.76 0.57
C SER A 175 6.06 -16.28 0.22
N SER A 176 5.94 -15.95 -1.08
CA SER A 176 5.74 -14.57 -1.52
C SER A 176 4.28 -14.33 -1.91
N PRO A 177 3.62 -13.27 -1.41
CA PRO A 177 2.25 -12.95 -1.79
C PRO A 177 2.14 -12.68 -3.29
N CYS A 178 1.05 -13.16 -3.88
CA CYS A 178 0.77 -12.99 -5.29
C CYS A 178 0.34 -11.55 -5.61
N GLY A 179 0.30 -11.20 -6.90
CA GLY A 179 -0.06 -9.85 -7.33
C GLY A 179 -1.48 -9.45 -6.94
N ALA A 180 -2.43 -10.39 -6.98
CA ALA A 180 -3.82 -10.16 -6.61
C ALA A 180 -3.96 -9.84 -5.12
N HIS A 181 -3.30 -10.61 -4.24
CA HIS A 181 -3.29 -10.35 -2.79
C HIS A 181 -2.72 -8.97 -2.47
N LEU A 182 -1.55 -8.65 -3.03
CA LEU A 182 -0.92 -7.34 -2.82
C LEU A 182 -1.77 -6.19 -3.36
N LEU A 183 -2.47 -6.38 -4.48
CA LEU A 183 -3.37 -5.38 -5.03
C LEU A 183 -4.57 -5.14 -4.10
N LYS A 184 -5.24 -6.21 -3.64
CA LYS A 184 -6.35 -6.11 -2.67
C LYS A 184 -5.91 -5.33 -1.43
N GLN A 185 -4.77 -5.71 -0.83
CA GLN A 185 -4.21 -5.05 0.35
C GLN A 185 -3.95 -3.55 0.13
N ARG A 186 -3.36 -3.17 -1.01
CA ARG A 186 -3.15 -1.74 -1.35
C ARG A 186 -4.46 -0.99 -1.54
N GLN A 187 -5.43 -1.59 -2.26
CA GLN A 187 -6.71 -0.95 -2.50
C GLN A 187 -7.52 -0.77 -1.21
N MET A 188 -7.51 -1.76 -0.31
CA MET A 188 -8.15 -1.63 1.00
C MET A 188 -7.58 -0.45 1.80
N ARG A 189 -6.25 -0.33 1.87
CA ARG A 189 -5.60 0.82 2.54
C ARG A 189 -6.00 2.15 1.93
N ARG A 190 -6.03 2.23 0.60
CA ARG A 190 -6.44 3.45 -0.12
C ARG A 190 -7.92 3.79 0.11
N LEU A 191 -8.75 2.79 0.36
CA LEU A 191 -10.16 2.94 0.73
C LEU A 191 -10.35 3.21 2.23
N GLY A 192 -9.28 3.50 2.97
CA GLY A 192 -9.33 3.82 4.39
C GLY A 192 -9.42 2.62 5.32
N TRP A 193 -9.34 1.39 4.79
CA TRP A 193 -9.37 0.18 5.59
C TRP A 193 -7.99 -0.18 6.12
N ARG A 194 -7.94 -0.49 7.41
CA ARG A 194 -6.84 -1.24 8.00
C ARG A 194 -7.18 -2.70 7.97
N VAL A 195 -6.30 -3.48 7.37
CA VAL A 195 -6.50 -4.91 7.18
C VAL A 195 -5.37 -5.67 7.88
N ALA A 196 -5.74 -6.52 8.81
CA ALA A 196 -4.86 -7.48 9.46
C ALA A 196 -4.86 -8.77 8.64
N ASP A 197 -3.71 -9.13 8.08
CA ASP A 197 -3.56 -10.35 7.28
C ASP A 197 -3.17 -11.52 8.19
N VAL A 198 -3.81 -12.68 8.02
CA VAL A 198 -3.56 -13.93 8.75
C VAL A 198 -3.10 -14.99 7.75
N PRO A 199 -1.77 -15.12 7.52
CA PRO A 199 -1.24 -16.13 6.60
C PRO A 199 -1.41 -17.55 7.15
N TYR A 200 -1.75 -18.51 6.28
CA TYR A 200 -2.02 -19.88 6.69
C TYR A 200 -0.86 -20.55 7.43
N TRP A 201 0.40 -20.32 7.02
CA TRP A 201 1.55 -20.95 7.67
C TRP A 201 1.79 -20.39 9.08
N GLU A 202 1.63 -19.07 9.28
CA GLU A 202 1.82 -18.44 10.59
C GLU A 202 0.75 -18.91 11.55
N TRP A 203 -0.50 -19.01 11.08
CA TRP A 203 -1.58 -19.60 11.86
C TRP A 203 -1.29 -21.05 12.25
N VAL A 204 -0.93 -21.90 11.28
CA VAL A 204 -0.64 -23.33 11.56
C VAL A 204 0.51 -23.48 12.55
N GLU A 205 1.56 -22.67 12.41
CA GLU A 205 2.71 -22.70 13.30
C GLU A 205 2.37 -22.19 14.70
N ALA A 206 1.71 -21.03 14.80
CA ALA A 206 1.37 -20.41 16.06
C ALA A 206 0.37 -21.24 16.88
N THR A 207 -0.51 -21.96 16.19
CA THR A 207 -1.60 -22.76 16.80
C THR A 207 -1.26 -24.24 16.92
N ARG A 208 -0.01 -24.62 16.64
CA ARG A 208 0.48 -25.98 16.79
C ARG A 208 0.26 -26.48 18.22
N GLY A 209 -0.38 -27.65 18.35
CA GLY A 209 -0.82 -28.20 19.64
C GLY A 209 -2.25 -27.82 20.06
N GLY A 210 -2.93 -26.95 19.31
CA GLY A 210 -4.38 -26.72 19.42
C GLY A 210 -4.84 -25.93 20.64
N GLU A 211 -3.93 -25.40 21.46
CA GLU A 211 -4.26 -24.63 22.66
C GLU A 211 -4.99 -23.34 22.29
N ARG A 212 -6.16 -23.11 22.93
CA ARG A 212 -6.99 -21.91 22.69
C ARG A 212 -6.22 -20.62 22.93
N GLN A 213 -5.42 -20.59 23.99
CA GLN A 213 -4.59 -19.44 24.39
C GLN A 213 -3.60 -19.04 23.29
N ARG A 214 -3.04 -20.00 22.55
CA ARG A 214 -2.08 -19.71 21.47
C ARG A 214 -2.77 -19.06 20.28
N ARG A 215 -3.96 -19.53 19.90
CA ARG A 215 -4.80 -18.94 18.85
C ARG A 215 -5.13 -17.48 19.17
N THR A 216 -5.63 -17.22 20.38
CA THR A 216 -6.00 -15.87 20.80
C THR A 216 -4.79 -14.95 20.94
N ALA A 217 -3.66 -15.45 21.45
CA ALA A 217 -2.43 -14.65 21.57
C ALA A 217 -1.86 -14.26 20.20
N TYR A 218 -1.86 -15.18 19.25
CA TYR A 218 -1.44 -14.89 17.88
C TYR A 218 -2.32 -13.83 17.22
N LEU A 219 -3.66 -13.97 17.30
CA LEU A 219 -4.57 -12.98 16.72
C LEU A 219 -4.45 -11.62 17.40
N ALA A 220 -4.29 -11.58 18.73
CA ALA A 220 -4.04 -10.34 19.45
C ALA A 220 -2.79 -9.62 18.91
N ALA A 221 -1.70 -10.35 18.67
CA ALA A 221 -0.48 -9.78 18.09
C ALA A 221 -0.69 -9.26 16.66
N VAL A 222 -1.42 -9.99 15.83
CA VAL A 222 -1.76 -9.59 14.44
C VAL A 222 -2.62 -8.33 14.40
N LEU A 223 -3.69 -8.28 15.22
CA LEU A 223 -4.56 -7.10 15.34
C LEU A 223 -3.77 -5.90 15.88
N GLU A 224 -2.89 -6.13 16.85
CA GLU A 224 -2.07 -5.09 17.43
C GLU A 224 -1.13 -4.45 16.41
N ALA A 225 -0.42 -5.26 15.64
CA ALA A 225 0.46 -4.79 14.57
C ALA A 225 -0.30 -3.97 13.52
N ALA A 226 -1.53 -4.39 13.17
CA ALA A 226 -2.39 -3.66 12.24
C ALA A 226 -2.84 -2.30 12.82
N THR A 227 -3.04 -2.18 14.13
CA THR A 227 -3.35 -0.89 14.79
C THR A 227 -2.15 0.01 15.02
N ALA A 228 -0.94 -0.54 15.18
CA ALA A 228 0.26 0.24 15.49
C ALA A 228 0.81 1.02 14.29
N SER A 229 0.44 0.64 13.06
CA SER A 229 0.89 1.23 11.79
C SER A 229 0.42 2.69 11.54
N VAL A 230 0.00 3.39 12.59
CA VAL A 230 -0.73 4.67 12.58
C VAL A 230 0.09 5.80 13.19
N VAL A 231 0.91 5.46 14.17
CA VAL A 231 1.63 6.45 14.99
C VAL A 231 2.81 7.05 14.22
N GLY A 232 3.29 6.37 13.17
CA GLY A 232 4.40 6.83 12.34
C GLY A 232 4.04 7.90 11.29
N GLU A 233 2.82 7.93 10.76
CA GLU A 233 2.42 8.85 9.67
C GLU A 233 1.84 10.18 10.18
N GLN A 234 1.24 10.20 11.38
CA GLN A 234 0.64 11.41 11.94
C GLN A 234 1.65 12.35 12.63
N THR A 235 2.83 11.84 13.00
CA THR A 235 3.86 12.65 13.67
C THR A 235 4.58 13.58 12.68
N GLU A 236 4.74 13.18 11.41
CA GLU A 236 5.35 14.04 10.37
C GLU A 236 4.43 15.15 9.86
N THR A 237 3.10 14.99 9.98
CA THR A 237 2.14 16.00 9.54
C THR A 237 1.91 17.10 10.59
N ARG A 238 2.09 16.81 11.90
CA ARG A 238 2.01 17.84 12.96
C ARG A 238 3.23 18.78 12.98
N ASP A 239 4.45 18.29 12.74
CA ASP A 239 5.66 19.13 12.80
C ASP A 239 5.86 20.10 11.60
N ARG A 240 4.98 20.01 10.59
CA ARG A 240 4.90 20.98 9.48
C ARG A 240 3.85 22.07 9.67
N GLY A 241 2.93 21.92 10.63
CA GLY A 241 1.82 22.87 10.87
C GLY A 241 2.15 24.02 11.82
N GLU A 242 3.21 23.92 12.62
CA GLU A 242 3.51 24.91 13.68
C GLU A 242 4.68 25.86 13.38
N ARG A 243 5.29 25.79 12.18
CA ARG A 243 6.30 26.76 11.75
C ARG A 243 5.78 27.62 10.60
N GLY A 244 5.06 28.70 10.94
CA GLY A 244 4.95 29.85 10.04
C GLY A 244 3.60 30.55 9.96
N VAL A 245 3.04 31.03 11.08
CA VAL A 245 2.21 32.23 11.08
C VAL A 245 2.38 32.95 12.43
N GLY A 246 3.04 34.11 12.43
CA GLY A 246 3.13 35.01 13.58
C GLY A 246 4.47 35.77 13.55
N GLY A 247 4.53 37.06 13.31
CA GLY A 247 3.51 38.06 13.00
C GLY A 247 4.21 39.37 12.65
N GLU A 248 3.59 40.20 11.82
CA GLU A 248 4.01 41.59 11.60
C GLU A 248 2.76 42.45 11.54
N LEU A 249 2.39 43.03 12.67
CA LEU A 249 1.54 44.22 12.75
C LEU A 249 1.94 45.02 14.00
N SER A 250 2.68 46.12 13.80
CA SER A 250 2.59 47.35 14.60
C SER A 250 3.76 48.29 14.26
N GLU A 251 3.59 49.17 13.27
CA GLU A 251 4.28 50.46 13.26
C GLU A 251 3.30 51.53 13.76
N SER A 252 3.50 51.98 15.00
CA SER A 252 3.00 53.27 15.49
C SER A 252 4.21 54.16 15.69
N ARG A 253 4.40 55.14 14.81
CA ARG A 253 5.34 56.25 15.01
C ARG A 253 4.56 57.43 15.58
N GLU A 254 4.73 57.68 16.87
CA GLU A 254 4.63 59.01 17.45
C GLU A 254 6.06 59.51 17.68
N VAL A 255 6.44 60.60 17.01
CA VAL A 255 7.55 61.46 17.47
C VAL A 255 7.12 62.91 17.27
N SER A 256 7.10 63.59 18.41
CA SER A 256 7.00 65.03 18.68
C SER A 256 7.64 65.97 17.67
N GLY A 257 6.98 67.11 17.45
CA GLY A 257 7.47 68.28 16.73
C GLY A 257 6.34 69.26 16.43
#